data_AF-A0A6G5QE72-F1
#
_entry.id   AF-A0A6G5QE72-F1
#
_cell.length_a   1.000
_cell.length_b   1.000
_cell.length_c   1.000
_cell.angle_alpha   90.00
_cell.angle_beta   90.00
_cell.angle_gamma   90.00
#
_symmetry.space_group_name_H-M   'P 1'
#
loop_
_entity.id
_entity.type
_entity.pdbx_description
1 polymer ?
#
loop_
_entity_poly.entity_id
_entity_poly.type
_entity_poly.pdbx_seq_one_letter_code
_entity_poly.pdbx_strand_id
1 'polypeptide(L)'
;MRWFLPVLVLFFIGCSTRSVDGLSYEYYENNSSKSEILFTNSTDTNATNGVYIGKDSDQKILGNSYSKNKDSSILVLNLDTNQSVNLHDKSDLNALYKAKSIKIYDFNKNKILKTAVYSSDNKVCNSSEIFINSVINYYDIFADITKPFGVYLALKFDKYDGISVITYNFLTDDFTESQKAMLIKISKTKEFMQTLSYDINEQVKTILWLCLATRK
;
A
#
# COMPACT_ATOMS: atom_id res chain seq x y z
N MET A 1 62.36 7.82 25.44
CA MET A 1 61.05 7.12 25.32
C MET A 1 60.10 8.03 24.57
N ARG A 2 59.74 7.64 23.34
CA ARG A 2 58.78 8.35 22.48
C ARG A 2 57.36 8.06 22.98
N TRP A 3 56.59 9.09 23.29
CA TRP A 3 55.15 8.97 23.54
C TRP A 3 54.42 9.66 22.39
N PHE A 4 53.74 8.86 21.58
CA PHE A 4 52.78 9.28 20.56
C PHE A 4 51.47 9.65 21.26
N LEU A 5 50.99 10.88 21.11
CA LEU A 5 49.58 11.21 21.33
C LEU A 5 48.83 11.05 19.99
N PRO A 6 47.73 10.28 19.92
CA PRO A 6 46.89 10.25 18.73
C PRO A 6 45.98 11.49 18.69
N VAL A 7 45.94 12.15 17.54
CA VAL A 7 44.97 13.18 17.19
C VAL A 7 43.61 12.51 17.02
N LEU A 8 42.68 12.81 17.91
CA LEU A 8 41.28 12.38 17.83
C LEU A 8 40.57 13.28 16.80
N VAL A 9 40.39 12.78 15.57
CA VAL A 9 39.56 13.46 14.57
C VAL A 9 38.11 13.01 14.77
N LEU A 10 37.33 13.85 15.45
CA LEU A 10 35.87 13.70 15.53
C LEU A 10 35.25 14.17 14.20
N PHE A 11 35.02 13.23 13.29
CA PHE A 11 34.12 13.45 12.16
C PHE A 11 32.67 13.34 12.65
N PHE A 12 32.04 14.47 12.97
CA PHE A 12 30.59 14.55 12.97
C PHE A 12 30.13 14.66 11.50
N ILE A 13 29.96 13.50 10.85
CA ILE A 13 29.10 13.42 9.66
C ILE A 13 27.67 13.59 10.18
N GLY A 14 27.28 14.85 10.38
CA GLY A 14 25.90 15.20 10.64
C GLY A 14 25.09 14.88 9.39
N CYS A 15 24.56 13.66 9.35
CA CYS A 15 23.50 13.30 8.42
C CYS A 15 22.29 14.14 8.84
N SER A 16 22.12 15.33 8.25
CA SER A 16 20.94 16.16 8.47
C SER A 16 19.77 15.44 7.82
N THR A 17 19.06 14.62 8.58
CA THR A 17 17.74 14.15 8.18
C THR A 17 16.87 15.40 8.09
N ARG A 18 16.59 15.87 6.87
CA ARG A 18 15.53 16.85 6.62
C ARG A 18 14.28 16.31 7.30
N SER A 19 13.73 17.02 8.29
CA SER A 19 12.42 16.69 8.82
C SER A 19 11.43 16.99 7.71
N VAL A 20 10.94 15.93 7.06
CA VAL A 20 9.82 16.05 6.15
C VAL A 20 8.58 16.05 7.04
N ASP A 21 7.88 17.18 7.11
CA ASP A 21 6.59 17.28 7.80
C ASP A 21 5.59 16.35 7.09
N GLY A 22 5.28 15.21 7.71
CA GLY A 22 4.40 14.20 7.14
C GLY A 22 4.01 13.13 8.15
N LEU A 23 2.92 12.41 7.85
CA LEU A 23 2.49 11.24 8.62
C LEU A 23 3.22 10.01 8.10
N SER A 24 3.94 9.31 8.97
CA SER A 24 4.64 8.07 8.63
C SER A 24 3.91 6.85 9.18
N TYR A 25 3.83 5.78 8.37
CA TYR A 25 3.19 4.53 8.74
C TYR A 25 4.11 3.35 8.40
N GLU A 26 4.36 2.49 9.37
CA GLU A 26 4.92 1.16 9.12
C GLU A 26 3.84 0.23 8.57
N TYR A 27 4.14 -0.50 7.50
CA TYR A 27 3.18 -1.35 6.84
C TYR A 27 3.83 -2.61 6.28
N TYR A 28 3.02 -3.64 6.04
CA TYR A 28 3.41 -4.81 5.29
C TYR A 28 3.13 -4.62 3.81
N GLU A 29 4.13 -4.97 3.00
CA GLU A 29 4.09 -4.92 1.55
C GLU A 29 3.60 -6.27 0.95
N ASN A 30 3.23 -6.31 -0.33
CA ASN A 30 2.70 -7.51 -1.01
C ASN A 30 3.64 -8.72 -1.02
N ASN A 31 4.93 -8.54 -0.72
CA ASN A 31 5.93 -9.60 -0.50
C ASN A 31 6.07 -10.00 0.99
N SER A 32 5.16 -9.54 1.84
CA SER A 32 5.15 -9.72 3.29
C SER A 32 6.31 -9.06 4.05
N SER A 33 7.15 -8.27 3.40
CA SER A 33 8.17 -7.48 4.08
C SER A 33 7.56 -6.24 4.75
N LYS A 34 8.19 -5.76 5.82
CA LYS A 34 7.85 -4.48 6.43
C LYS A 34 8.50 -3.34 5.66
N SER A 35 7.81 -2.23 5.58
CA SER A 35 8.27 -1.00 4.96
C SER A 35 7.66 0.19 5.70
N GLU A 36 8.20 1.38 5.48
CA GLU A 36 7.67 2.62 6.03
C GLU A 36 7.23 3.52 4.86
N ILE A 37 6.05 4.11 4.98
CA ILE A 37 5.52 5.03 3.99
C ILE A 37 5.22 6.38 4.64
N LEU A 38 5.72 7.44 4.00
CA LEU A 38 5.52 8.82 4.43
C LEU A 38 4.58 9.53 3.48
N PHE A 39 3.56 10.16 4.07
CA PHE A 39 2.62 11.04 3.38
C PHE A 39 3.01 12.49 3.63
N THR A 40 3.48 13.20 2.61
CA THR A 40 3.85 14.62 2.68
C THR A 40 3.09 15.42 1.64
N ASN A 41 2.60 16.62 1.95
CA ASN A 41 1.94 17.48 0.98
C ASN A 41 2.81 17.70 -0.27
N SER A 42 2.20 17.54 -1.45
CA SER A 42 2.85 17.79 -2.74
C SER A 42 2.68 19.26 -3.12
N THR A 43 3.70 19.84 -3.74
CA THR A 43 3.61 21.16 -4.41
C THR A 43 3.00 21.07 -5.80
N ASP A 44 2.67 19.87 -6.29
CA ASP A 44 2.07 19.64 -7.60
C ASP A 44 0.58 19.97 -7.57
N THR A 45 0.15 20.95 -8.37
CA THR A 45 -1.22 21.52 -8.37
C THR A 45 -2.31 20.52 -8.78
N ASN A 46 -1.92 19.38 -9.34
CA ASN A 46 -2.84 18.31 -9.76
C ASN A 46 -2.93 17.17 -8.74
N ALA A 47 -2.05 17.12 -7.73
CA ALA A 47 -2.11 16.15 -6.65
C ALA A 47 -2.98 16.71 -5.52
N THR A 48 -4.10 16.05 -5.22
CA THR A 48 -5.05 16.54 -4.20
C THR A 48 -4.59 16.24 -2.78
N ASN A 49 -3.73 15.24 -2.62
CA ASN A 49 -3.06 14.86 -1.39
C ASN A 49 -1.63 14.42 -1.75
N GLY A 50 -0.75 14.39 -0.77
CA GLY A 50 0.70 14.30 -0.88
C GLY A 50 1.43 13.40 -1.90
N VAL A 51 2.74 13.63 -1.97
CA VAL A 51 3.71 12.68 -2.53
C VAL A 51 3.85 11.50 -1.56
N TYR A 52 3.80 10.28 -2.07
CA TYR A 52 4.19 9.09 -1.31
C TYR A 52 5.69 8.89 -1.41
N ILE A 53 6.36 8.94 -0.27
CA ILE A 53 7.78 8.57 -0.16
C ILE A 53 7.83 7.23 0.54
N GLY A 54 8.24 6.18 -0.18
CA GLY A 54 8.56 4.89 0.41
C GLY A 54 9.94 4.98 1.03
N LYS A 55 10.05 4.72 2.33
CA LYS A 55 11.32 4.70 3.02
C LYS A 55 11.85 3.27 3.02
N ASP A 56 12.39 2.87 1.88
CA ASP A 56 13.55 1.97 1.89
C ASP A 56 14.79 2.79 2.31
N SER A 57 15.92 2.14 2.55
CA SER A 57 17.26 2.71 2.75
C SER A 57 17.60 3.87 1.78
N ASP A 58 16.97 3.89 0.60
CA ASP A 58 17.16 4.89 -0.45
C ASP A 58 16.13 6.05 -0.49
N GLN A 59 15.12 6.09 0.39
CA GLN A 59 14.06 7.13 0.40
C GLN A 59 13.45 7.41 -0.98
N LYS A 60 12.99 6.36 -1.66
CA LYS A 60 12.47 6.47 -3.02
C LYS A 60 11.07 7.10 -3.04
N ILE A 61 10.91 8.15 -3.86
CA ILE A 61 9.59 8.69 -4.19
C ILE A 61 8.84 7.65 -5.01
N LEU A 62 7.69 7.20 -4.50
CA LEU A 62 6.83 6.22 -5.19
C LEU A 62 5.95 6.89 -6.24
N GLY A 63 5.54 8.15 -6.02
CA GLY A 63 4.72 8.92 -6.95
C GLY A 63 3.71 9.84 -6.26
N ASN A 64 2.83 10.44 -7.06
CA ASN A 64 1.75 11.30 -6.59
C ASN A 64 0.53 10.49 -6.12
N SER A 65 -0.16 10.98 -5.09
CA SER A 65 -1.47 10.48 -4.67
C SER A 65 -2.63 11.27 -5.30
N TYR A 66 -3.75 10.60 -5.51
CA TYR A 66 -4.97 11.17 -6.06
C TYR A 66 -6.15 10.86 -5.15
N SER A 67 -7.01 11.85 -4.90
CA SER A 67 -8.24 11.63 -4.15
C SER A 67 -9.16 10.70 -4.94
N LYS A 68 -9.43 9.50 -4.40
CA LYS A 68 -10.46 8.60 -4.93
C LYS A 68 -11.84 9.06 -4.49
N ASN A 69 -11.96 9.49 -3.24
CA ASN A 69 -13.13 10.14 -2.66
C ASN A 69 -12.70 11.03 -1.48
N LYS A 70 -13.66 11.60 -0.74
CA LYS A 70 -13.39 12.49 0.40
C LYS A 70 -12.50 11.86 1.47
N ASP A 71 -12.50 10.54 1.60
CA ASP A 71 -11.90 9.82 2.71
C ASP A 71 -10.79 8.84 2.30
N SER A 72 -10.47 8.76 1.00
CA SER A 72 -9.42 7.88 0.48
C SER A 72 -8.61 8.52 -0.63
N SER A 73 -7.31 8.22 -0.62
CA SER A 73 -6.37 8.60 -1.67
C SER A 73 -5.66 7.37 -2.19
N ILE A 74 -5.36 7.38 -3.48
CA ILE A 74 -4.68 6.27 -4.14
C ILE A 74 -3.39 6.73 -4.80
N LEU A 75 -2.41 5.84 -4.86
CA LEU A 75 -1.30 5.91 -5.80
C LEU A 75 -1.31 4.67 -6.67
N VAL A 76 -1.04 4.85 -7.95
CA VAL A 76 -1.08 3.80 -8.95
C VAL A 76 0.30 3.67 -9.58
N LEU A 77 0.82 2.44 -9.62
CA LEU A 77 2.02 2.08 -10.39
C LEU A 77 1.63 1.14 -11.52
N ASN A 78 2.17 1.40 -12.71
CA ASN A 78 2.22 0.41 -13.77
C ASN A 78 3.45 -0.47 -13.54
N LEU A 79 3.24 -1.74 -13.17
CA LEU A 79 4.36 -2.64 -12.87
C LEU A 79 5.05 -3.18 -14.14
N ASP A 80 4.40 -3.09 -15.30
CA ASP A 80 5.02 -3.45 -16.58
C ASP A 80 6.16 -2.47 -16.94
N THR A 81 6.03 -1.20 -16.55
CA THR A 81 7.03 -0.15 -16.78
C THR A 81 7.79 0.27 -15.53
N ASN A 82 7.36 -0.21 -14.35
CA ASN A 82 7.85 0.18 -13.03
C ASN A 82 7.79 1.70 -12.78
N GLN A 83 6.73 2.35 -13.27
CA GLN A 83 6.52 3.81 -13.17
C GLN A 83 5.22 4.15 -12.45
N SER A 84 5.22 5.26 -11.72
CA SER A 84 4.00 5.87 -11.19
C SER A 84 3.15 6.45 -12.29
N VAL A 85 1.83 6.29 -12.18
CA VAL A 85 0.87 6.80 -13.15
C VAL A 85 0.37 8.18 -12.72
N ASN A 86 0.44 9.13 -13.63
CA ASN A 86 -0.32 10.37 -13.52
C ASN A 86 -1.74 10.19 -14.06
N LEU A 87 -2.74 10.20 -13.16
CA LEU A 87 -4.14 9.99 -13.54
C LEU A 87 -4.75 11.15 -14.35
N HIS A 88 -4.05 12.27 -14.49
CA HIS A 88 -4.42 13.37 -15.37
C HIS A 88 -3.69 13.36 -16.71
N ASP A 89 -2.68 12.50 -16.88
CA ASP A 89 -1.94 12.37 -18.12
C ASP A 89 -2.54 11.28 -19.01
N LYS A 90 -2.88 11.64 -20.26
CA LYS A 90 -3.55 10.72 -21.19
C LYS A 90 -2.61 9.60 -21.66
N SER A 91 -1.31 9.84 -21.74
CA SER A 91 -0.35 8.82 -22.16
C SER A 91 -0.17 7.76 -21.07
N ASP A 92 -0.12 8.19 -19.81
CA ASP A 92 -0.08 7.32 -18.63
C ASP A 92 -1.35 6.47 -18.51
N LEU A 93 -2.54 7.07 -18.70
CA LEU A 93 -3.80 6.33 -18.71
C LEU A 93 -3.87 5.29 -19.84
N ASN A 94 -3.36 5.63 -21.03
CA ASN A 94 -3.27 4.70 -22.15
C ASN A 94 -2.29 3.55 -21.89
N ALA A 95 -1.16 3.82 -21.23
CA ALA A 95 -0.20 2.81 -20.81
C ALA A 95 -0.83 1.89 -19.76
N LEU A 96 -1.51 2.46 -18.77
CA LEU A 96 -2.22 1.73 -17.73
C LEU A 96 -3.34 0.84 -18.27
N TYR A 97 -4.10 1.30 -19.27
CA TYR A 97 -5.14 0.50 -19.94
C TYR A 97 -4.57 -0.76 -20.62
N LYS A 98 -3.29 -0.73 -20.99
CA LYS A 98 -2.58 -1.85 -21.61
C LYS A 98 -1.79 -2.70 -20.62
N ALA A 99 -1.74 -2.29 -19.35
CA ALA A 99 -0.93 -2.95 -18.34
C ALA A 99 -1.48 -4.34 -18.01
N LYS A 100 -0.58 -5.30 -17.89
CA LYS A 100 -0.84 -6.66 -17.38
C LYS A 100 -0.70 -6.73 -15.87
N SER A 101 0.09 -5.83 -15.28
CA SER A 101 0.25 -5.73 -13.84
C SER A 101 0.18 -4.30 -13.34
N ILE A 102 -0.69 -4.07 -12.34
CA ILE A 102 -0.96 -2.76 -11.76
C ILE A 102 -0.84 -2.87 -10.25
N LYS A 103 -0.10 -1.96 -9.61
CA LYS A 103 -0.09 -1.84 -8.16
C LYS A 103 -0.85 -0.61 -7.71
N ILE A 104 -1.67 -0.76 -6.68
CA ILE A 104 -2.38 0.35 -6.06
C ILE A 104 -2.05 0.38 -4.57
N TYR A 105 -1.72 1.56 -4.09
CA TYR A 105 -1.73 1.90 -2.67
C TYR A 105 -3.00 2.70 -2.43
N ASP A 106 -3.90 2.21 -1.58
CA ASP A 106 -5.14 2.89 -1.19
C ASP A 106 -5.08 3.17 0.30
N PHE A 107 -4.93 4.45 0.64
CA PHE A 107 -4.92 4.92 2.01
C PHE A 107 -6.25 5.57 2.35
N ASN A 108 -6.92 5.02 3.37
CA ASN A 108 -8.16 5.53 3.91
C ASN A 108 -7.88 6.31 5.21
N LYS A 109 -8.57 7.44 5.41
CA LYS A 109 -8.54 8.24 6.64
C LYS A 109 -8.88 7.45 7.92
N ASN A 110 -9.57 6.32 7.80
CA ASN A 110 -9.81 5.37 8.89
C ASN A 110 -8.54 4.58 9.29
N LYS A 111 -7.35 5.09 8.96
CA LYS A 111 -6.05 4.44 9.21
C LYS A 111 -6.04 3.02 8.68
N ILE A 112 -6.35 2.85 7.39
CA ILE A 112 -6.17 1.58 6.68
C ILE A 112 -5.29 1.89 5.47
N LEU A 113 -4.20 1.13 5.32
CA LEU A 113 -3.39 1.14 4.10
C LEU A 113 -3.53 -0.21 3.40
N LYS A 114 -4.14 -0.19 2.22
CA LYS A 114 -4.26 -1.37 1.35
C LYS A 114 -3.21 -1.26 0.26
N THR A 115 -2.40 -2.29 0.09
CA THR A 115 -1.53 -2.44 -1.07
C THR A 115 -2.00 -3.64 -1.88
N ALA A 116 -2.27 -3.44 -3.16
CA ALA A 116 -2.80 -4.49 -4.02
C ALA A 116 -2.09 -4.52 -5.36
N VAL A 117 -1.59 -5.69 -5.74
CA VAL A 117 -1.06 -6.00 -7.06
C VAL A 117 -2.13 -6.78 -7.82
N TYR A 118 -2.65 -6.15 -8.87
CA TYR A 118 -3.60 -6.73 -9.82
C TYR A 118 -2.83 -7.26 -11.01
N SER A 119 -3.11 -8.49 -11.43
CA SER A 119 -2.43 -9.13 -12.54
C SER A 119 -3.38 -9.95 -13.40
N SER A 120 -3.06 -10.05 -14.69
CA SER A 120 -3.77 -10.87 -15.66
C SER A 120 -2.81 -11.30 -16.77
N ASP A 121 -3.08 -12.46 -17.39
CA ASP A 121 -2.38 -12.89 -18.61
C ASP A 121 -2.60 -11.90 -19.78
N ASN A 122 -3.76 -11.23 -19.75
CA ASN A 122 -4.16 -10.16 -20.64
C ASN A 122 -3.94 -8.79 -19.99
N LYS A 123 -4.64 -7.76 -20.47
CA LYS A 123 -4.66 -6.42 -19.87
C LYS A 123 -5.61 -6.44 -18.68
N VAL A 124 -5.19 -5.99 -17.50
CA VAL A 124 -6.01 -5.98 -16.28
C VAL A 124 -7.39 -5.37 -16.55
N CYS A 125 -7.45 -4.22 -17.24
CA CYS A 125 -8.69 -3.50 -17.52
C CYS A 125 -9.63 -4.11 -18.57
N ASN A 126 -9.19 -5.16 -19.27
CA ASN A 126 -9.98 -5.89 -20.25
C ASN A 126 -10.07 -7.38 -19.95
N SER A 127 -9.53 -7.84 -18.82
CA SER A 127 -9.58 -9.25 -18.46
C SER A 127 -10.94 -9.63 -17.89
N SER A 128 -11.37 -10.86 -18.17
CA SER A 128 -12.46 -11.51 -17.45
C SER A 128 -12.03 -11.99 -16.07
N GLU A 129 -10.75 -12.33 -15.92
CA GLU A 129 -10.15 -12.84 -14.68
C GLU A 129 -8.94 -11.99 -14.25
N ILE A 130 -8.91 -11.58 -12.99
CA ILE A 130 -7.84 -10.79 -12.38
C ILE A 130 -7.38 -11.48 -11.10
N PHE A 131 -6.09 -11.78 -11.01
CA PHE A 131 -5.47 -12.21 -9.77
C PHE A 131 -5.03 -11.00 -8.95
N ILE A 132 -5.37 -10.99 -7.67
CA ILE A 132 -5.09 -9.89 -6.77
C ILE A 132 -4.28 -10.44 -5.60
N ASN A 133 -3.01 -10.01 -5.51
CA ASN A 133 -2.23 -10.16 -4.29
C ASN A 133 -2.38 -8.87 -3.49
N SER A 134 -2.91 -8.96 -2.29
CA SER A 134 -3.27 -7.80 -1.48
C SER A 134 -2.76 -7.93 -0.06
N VAL A 135 -2.39 -6.80 0.54
CA VAL A 135 -2.14 -6.67 1.97
C VAL A 135 -2.97 -5.51 2.50
N ILE A 136 -3.79 -5.79 3.50
CA ILE A 136 -4.57 -4.79 4.23
C ILE A 136 -3.89 -4.55 5.57
N ASN A 137 -3.38 -3.34 5.78
CA ASN A 137 -2.75 -2.94 7.02
C ASN A 137 -3.77 -2.21 7.89
N TYR A 138 -4.09 -2.78 9.05
CA TYR A 138 -5.02 -2.24 10.03
C TYR A 138 -4.27 -1.53 11.15
N TYR A 139 -4.71 -0.31 11.49
CA TYR A 139 -4.11 0.51 12.53
C TYR A 139 -5.19 1.01 13.48
N ASP A 140 -5.10 0.66 14.77
CA ASP A 140 -6.00 1.13 15.84
C ASP A 140 -7.52 0.88 15.58
N ILE A 141 -7.86 -0.16 14.81
CA ILE A 141 -9.26 -0.43 14.42
C ILE A 141 -9.98 -1.33 15.42
N PHE A 142 -9.25 -2.24 16.08
CA PHE A 142 -9.81 -3.13 17.08
C PHE A 142 -9.25 -2.70 18.44
N ALA A 143 -10.14 -2.31 19.37
CA ALA A 143 -9.73 -1.79 20.69
C ALA A 143 -8.79 -2.74 21.46
N ASP A 144 -8.96 -4.02 21.21
CA ASP A 144 -8.21 -5.14 21.78
C ASP A 144 -6.82 -5.36 21.14
N ILE A 145 -6.57 -4.78 19.95
CA ILE A 145 -5.30 -4.92 19.22
C ILE A 145 -4.64 -3.54 19.09
N THR A 146 -3.65 -3.30 19.93
CA THR A 146 -2.94 -2.01 20.00
C THR A 146 -1.74 -1.90 19.07
N LYS A 147 -1.38 -2.98 18.37
CA LYS A 147 -0.29 -3.01 17.38
C LYS A 147 -0.86 -3.11 15.96
N PRO A 148 -0.32 -2.37 14.99
CA PRO A 148 -0.65 -2.57 13.58
C PRO A 148 -0.39 -4.00 13.13
N PHE A 149 -1.24 -4.51 12.24
CA PHE A 149 -1.04 -5.82 11.63
C PHE A 149 -1.50 -5.82 10.17
N GLY A 150 -0.94 -6.74 9.40
CA GLY A 150 -1.33 -6.97 8.01
C GLY A 150 -2.25 -8.18 7.87
N VAL A 151 -3.15 -8.13 6.89
CA VAL A 151 -3.84 -9.30 6.36
C VAL A 151 -3.42 -9.47 4.91
N TYR A 152 -2.61 -10.49 4.64
CA TYR A 152 -2.31 -10.92 3.30
C TYR A 152 -3.50 -11.65 2.70
N LEU A 153 -3.78 -11.39 1.43
CA LEU A 153 -4.88 -11.97 0.67
C LEU A 153 -4.38 -12.33 -0.74
N ALA A 154 -4.59 -13.58 -1.14
CA ALA A 154 -4.58 -13.97 -2.54
C ALA A 154 -6.04 -14.14 -2.99
N LEU A 155 -6.46 -13.33 -3.96
CA LEU A 155 -7.84 -13.26 -4.43
C LEU A 155 -7.88 -13.52 -5.94
N LYS A 156 -9.02 -14.03 -6.39
CA LYS A 156 -9.39 -14.11 -7.79
C LYS A 156 -10.68 -13.33 -8.00
N PHE A 157 -10.63 -12.34 -8.88
CA PHE A 157 -11.84 -11.66 -9.34
C PHE A 157 -12.17 -12.14 -10.75
N ASP A 158 -13.31 -12.79 -10.88
CA ASP A 158 -13.92 -13.13 -12.17
C ASP A 158 -15.12 -12.22 -12.39
N LYS A 159 -15.25 -11.67 -13.60
CA LYS A 159 -16.33 -10.73 -13.94
C LYS A 159 -17.74 -11.36 -13.82
N TYR A 160 -17.85 -12.67 -13.98
CA TYR A 160 -19.10 -13.42 -13.94
C TYR A 160 -19.32 -14.10 -12.58
N ASP A 161 -18.26 -14.64 -11.98
CA ASP A 161 -18.36 -15.40 -10.72
C ASP A 161 -18.08 -14.54 -9.47
N GLY A 162 -17.69 -13.28 -9.65
CA GLY A 162 -17.37 -12.37 -8.57
C GLY A 162 -16.00 -12.63 -7.95
N ILE A 163 -15.87 -12.32 -6.65
CA ILE A 163 -14.60 -12.45 -5.93
C ILE A 163 -14.53 -13.74 -5.12
N SER A 164 -13.41 -14.45 -5.26
CA SER A 164 -13.07 -15.63 -4.47
C SER A 164 -11.75 -15.40 -3.72
N VAL A 165 -11.74 -15.79 -2.44
CA VAL A 165 -10.54 -15.77 -1.60
C VAL A 165 -9.83 -17.10 -1.77
N ILE A 166 -8.64 -17.08 -2.38
CA ILE A 166 -7.80 -18.28 -2.53
C ILE A 166 -7.09 -18.56 -1.21
N THR A 167 -6.52 -17.53 -0.60
CA THR A 167 -5.77 -17.65 0.66
C THR A 167 -5.83 -16.34 1.43
N TYR A 168 -5.84 -16.43 2.75
CA TYR A 168 -5.60 -15.27 3.62
C TYR A 168 -4.70 -15.66 4.80
N ASN A 169 -3.81 -14.76 5.20
CA ASN A 169 -2.89 -14.97 6.32
C ASN A 169 -2.71 -13.66 7.10
N PHE A 170 -2.50 -13.78 8.41
CA PHE A 170 -2.11 -12.64 9.25
C PHE A 170 -0.60 -12.41 9.21
N LEU A 171 -0.20 -11.17 9.01
CA LEU A 171 1.19 -10.71 9.08
C LEU A 171 1.40 -10.01 10.43
N THR A 172 2.12 -10.68 11.34
CA THR A 172 2.14 -10.38 12.77
C THR A 172 3.52 -10.60 13.40
N ASP A 173 4.59 -10.27 12.68
CA ASP A 173 5.96 -10.64 13.07
C ASP A 173 6.36 -10.15 14.47
N ASP A 174 5.80 -9.02 14.94
CA ASP A 174 6.09 -8.45 16.26
C ASP A 174 5.05 -8.78 17.34
N PHE A 175 4.13 -9.70 17.05
CA PHE A 175 3.09 -10.09 17.99
C PHE A 175 3.64 -11.18 18.92
N THR A 176 3.39 -11.00 20.20
CA THR A 176 3.51 -12.08 21.20
C THR A 176 2.45 -13.15 20.96
N GLU A 177 2.64 -14.35 21.50
CA GLU A 177 1.67 -15.46 21.35
C GLU A 177 0.28 -15.11 21.91
N SER A 178 0.20 -14.33 23.00
CA SER A 178 -1.08 -13.86 23.53
C SER A 178 -1.79 -12.92 22.56
N GLN A 179 -1.05 -12.02 21.90
CA GLN A 179 -1.60 -11.12 20.88
C GLN A 179 -2.06 -11.89 19.63
N LYS A 180 -1.30 -12.90 19.19
CA LYS A 180 -1.72 -13.80 18.09
C LYS A 180 -3.00 -14.56 18.46
N ALA A 181 -3.08 -15.10 19.66
CA ALA A 181 -4.29 -15.79 20.15
C ALA A 181 -5.52 -14.86 20.18
N MET A 182 -5.31 -13.60 20.59
CA MET A 182 -6.36 -12.58 20.58
C MET A 182 -6.83 -12.25 19.17
N LEU A 183 -5.90 -12.08 18.22
CA LEU A 183 -6.22 -11.86 16.81
C LEU A 183 -6.97 -13.04 16.21
N ILE A 184 -6.61 -14.29 16.54
CA ILE A 184 -7.35 -15.50 16.13
C ILE A 184 -8.78 -15.51 16.70
N LYS A 185 -8.99 -14.96 17.91
CA LYS A 185 -10.33 -14.82 18.47
C LYS A 185 -11.14 -13.76 17.71
N ILE A 186 -10.53 -12.60 17.46
CA ILE A 186 -11.15 -11.50 16.71
C ILE A 186 -11.48 -11.91 15.27
N SER A 187 -10.61 -12.68 14.63
CA SER A 187 -10.81 -13.12 13.23
C SER A 187 -12.04 -14.00 13.03
N LYS A 188 -12.53 -14.63 14.11
CA LYS A 188 -13.75 -15.46 14.12
C LYS A 188 -15.01 -14.65 14.39
N THR A 189 -14.88 -13.36 14.72
CA THR A 189 -16.04 -12.51 14.97
C THR A 189 -16.72 -12.11 13.66
N LYS A 190 -18.04 -11.90 13.74
CA LYS A 190 -18.82 -11.41 12.60
C LYS A 190 -18.33 -10.02 12.13
N GLU A 191 -17.96 -9.16 13.07
CA GLU A 191 -17.49 -7.80 12.80
C GLU A 191 -16.20 -7.79 11.97
N PHE A 192 -15.21 -8.60 12.36
CA PHE A 192 -13.98 -8.74 11.58
C PHE A 192 -14.27 -9.26 10.17
N MET A 193 -15.09 -10.31 10.04
CA MET A 193 -15.42 -10.88 8.73
C MET A 193 -16.19 -9.91 7.84
N GLN A 194 -17.06 -9.08 8.42
CA GLN A 194 -17.75 -8.01 7.70
C GLN A 194 -16.78 -6.92 7.24
N THR A 195 -15.84 -6.51 8.10
CA THR A 195 -14.80 -5.53 7.77
C THR A 195 -13.91 -6.03 6.64
N LEU A 196 -13.39 -7.26 6.77
CA LEU A 196 -12.55 -7.88 5.75
C LEU A 196 -13.29 -8.02 4.41
N SER A 197 -14.55 -8.46 4.45
CA SER A 197 -15.38 -8.57 3.24
C SER A 197 -15.62 -7.21 2.58
N TYR A 198 -15.87 -6.16 3.37
CA TYR A 198 -15.99 -4.80 2.86
C TYR A 198 -14.69 -4.34 2.17
N ASP A 199 -13.54 -4.55 2.82
CA ASP A 199 -12.24 -4.15 2.28
C ASP A 199 -11.87 -4.91 1.00
N ILE A 200 -12.16 -6.20 0.93
CA ILE A 200 -12.01 -7.03 -0.28
C ILE A 200 -12.85 -6.46 -1.43
N ASN A 201 -14.12 -6.14 -1.17
CA ASN A 201 -15.01 -5.57 -2.17
C ASN A 201 -14.55 -4.18 -2.63
N GLU A 202 -14.04 -3.34 -1.72
CA GLU A 202 -13.51 -2.03 -2.08
C GLU A 202 -12.29 -2.12 -3.00
N GLN A 203 -11.44 -3.15 -2.87
CA GLN A 203 -10.31 -3.34 -3.78
C GLN A 203 -10.77 -3.66 -5.21
N VAL A 204 -11.82 -4.47 -5.37
CA VAL A 204 -12.42 -4.75 -6.69
C VAL A 204 -13.03 -3.48 -7.28
N LYS A 205 -13.81 -2.74 -6.49
CA LYS A 205 -14.38 -1.46 -6.95
C LYS A 205 -13.30 -0.47 -7.38
N THR A 206 -12.17 -0.44 -6.66
CA THR A 206 -11.05 0.45 -6.97
C THR A 206 -10.45 0.15 -8.34
N ILE A 207 -10.14 -1.12 -8.63
CA ILE A 207 -9.58 -1.48 -9.94
C ILE A 207 -10.59 -1.28 -11.07
N LEU A 208 -11.87 -1.58 -10.84
CA LEU A 208 -12.93 -1.32 -11.83
C LEU A 208 -13.10 0.17 -12.12
N TRP A 209 -13.11 1.01 -11.07
CA TRP A 209 -13.16 2.47 -11.22
C TRP A 209 -11.96 2.99 -12.00
N LEU A 210 -10.75 2.51 -11.68
CA LEU A 210 -9.52 2.90 -12.38
C LEU A 210 -9.59 2.53 -13.87
N CYS A 211 -10.04 1.32 -14.17
CA CYS A 211 -10.19 0.84 -15.54
C CYS A 211 -11.29 1.55 -16.33
N LEU A 212 -12.32 2.11 -15.66
CA LEU A 212 -13.28 3.01 -16.29
C LEU A 212 -12.66 4.38 -16.58
N ALA A 213 -11.81 4.89 -15.68
CA ALA A 213 -11.12 6.16 -15.87
C ALA A 213 -10.16 6.12 -17.07
N THR A 214 -9.48 4.99 -17.30
CA THR A 214 -8.53 4.83 -18.43
C THR A 214 -9.18 4.76 -19.82
N ARG A 215 -10.52 4.69 -19.91
CA ARG A 215 -11.25 4.62 -21.19
C ARG A 215 -11.63 5.99 -21.75
N LYS A 216 -11.46 7.07 -20.97
CA LYS A 216 -11.78 8.44 -21.35
C LYS A 216 -10.60 9.10 -22.05
#